data_AF-A0A1Y4MSM7-F1
#
_entry.id   AF-A0A1Y4MSM7-F1
#
_cell.length_a   1.000
_cell.length_b   1.000
_cell.length_c   1.000
_cell.angle_alpha   90.00
_cell.angle_beta   90.00
_cell.angle_gamma   90.00
#
_symmetry.space_group_name_H-M   'P 1'
#
loop_
_entity.id
_entity.type
_entity.pdbx_description
1 polymer ?
#
loop_
_entity_poly.entity_id
_entity_poly.type
_entity_poly.pdbx_seq_one_letter_code
_entity_poly.pdbx_strand_id
1 'polypeptide(L)'
;MDSKTMDCPSCGQMAAQMKEDSSISYRQYDQLLQKLMELERQGDMELYAGDCPLEDTSAVLDAEQHYTVCHYMQCRSCGTLYFVGACIRGTPVFRQVEDIRKENLGTRLWGRCGTYYLQKKD
;
A
#
# COMPACT_ATOMS: atom_id res chain seq x y z
N MET A 1 -10.77 11.09 12.01
CA MET A 1 -9.40 10.56 12.08
C MET A 1 -9.22 9.99 13.48
N ASP A 2 -9.13 8.66 13.61
CA ASP A 2 -9.09 7.97 14.91
C ASP A 2 -7.86 8.38 15.74
N SER A 3 -8.07 8.66 17.02
CA SER A 3 -7.01 9.08 17.96
C SER A 3 -5.87 8.07 18.06
N LYS A 4 -6.12 6.79 17.73
CA LYS A 4 -5.13 5.70 17.76
C LYS A 4 -4.06 5.80 16.66
N THR A 5 -4.35 6.50 15.56
CA THR A 5 -3.43 6.62 14.42
C THR A 5 -2.31 7.64 14.69
N MET A 6 -2.53 8.59 15.61
CA MET A 6 -1.57 9.66 15.90
C MET A 6 -0.42 9.23 16.83
N ASP A 7 -0.62 8.22 17.69
CA ASP A 7 0.40 7.79 18.66
C ASP A 7 1.34 6.70 18.13
N CYS A 8 1.08 6.15 16.94
CA CYS A 8 1.93 5.14 16.33
C CYS A 8 3.03 5.81 15.49
N PRO A 9 4.33 5.59 15.79
CA PRO A 9 5.42 6.25 15.06
C PRO A 9 5.44 5.92 13.56
N SER A 10 5.17 4.66 13.19
CA SER A 10 5.13 4.23 11.79
C SER A 10 3.95 4.86 11.05
N CYS A 11 2.76 4.89 11.67
CA CYS A 11 1.59 5.56 11.10
C CYS A 11 1.74 7.07 11.05
N GLY A 12 2.41 7.70 12.01
CA GLY A 12 2.72 9.13 11.99
C GLY A 12 3.59 9.50 10.78
N GLN A 13 4.59 8.67 10.45
CA GLN A 13 5.40 8.84 9.24
C GLN A 13 4.55 8.71 7.96
N MET A 14 3.60 7.77 7.92
CA MET A 14 2.70 7.59 6.78
C MET A 14 1.68 8.73 6.65
N ALA A 15 1.10 9.19 7.77
CA ALA A 15 0.13 10.26 7.82
C ALA A 15 0.73 11.60 7.34
N ALA A 16 2.01 11.85 7.64
CA ALA A 16 2.73 13.01 7.13
C ALA A 16 2.84 13.04 5.58
N GLN A 17 2.73 11.88 4.92
CA GLN A 17 2.73 11.76 3.46
C GLN A 17 1.32 11.85 2.85
N MET A 18 0.26 11.77 3.67
CA MET A 18 -1.13 11.87 3.20
C MET A 18 -1.49 13.35 2.97
N LYS A 19 -1.90 13.71 1.74
CA LYS A 19 -2.66 14.94 1.50
C LYS A 19 -4.17 14.65 1.64
N GLU A 20 -4.94 15.65 2.05
CA GLU A 20 -6.41 15.54 2.18
C GLU A 20 -7.09 15.19 0.85
N ASP A 21 -6.52 15.60 -0.29
CA ASP A 21 -6.90 15.11 -1.61
C ASP A 21 -6.09 13.84 -1.94
N SER A 22 -6.79 12.71 -1.87
CA SER A 22 -6.33 11.32 -2.09
C SER A 22 -5.53 11.01 -3.37
N SER A 23 -5.34 11.98 -4.27
CA SER A 23 -4.53 11.87 -5.48
C SER A 23 -3.14 12.48 -5.26
N ILE A 24 -2.08 11.71 -5.52
CA ILE A 24 -0.70 12.17 -5.37
C ILE A 24 0.02 12.19 -6.73
N SER A 25 0.96 13.11 -6.92
CA SER A 25 1.79 13.10 -8.14
C SER A 25 2.68 11.84 -8.18
N TYR A 26 3.13 11.44 -9.37
CA TYR A 26 4.06 10.32 -9.54
C TYR A 26 5.34 10.46 -8.71
N ARG A 27 5.91 11.67 -8.65
CA ARG A 27 7.09 11.93 -7.79
C ARG A 27 6.82 11.63 -6.32
N GLN A 28 5.64 12.00 -5.82
CA GLN A 28 5.25 11.70 -4.43
C GLN A 28 4.98 10.21 -4.24
N TYR A 29 4.40 9.55 -5.25
CA TYR A 29 4.21 8.11 -5.25
C TYR A 29 5.54 7.36 -5.16
N ASP A 30 6.55 7.75 -5.94
CA ASP A 30 7.88 7.14 -5.90
C ASP A 30 8.52 7.31 -4.51
N GLN A 31 8.41 8.51 -3.92
CA GLN A 31 8.91 8.78 -2.56
C GLN A 31 8.18 7.94 -1.49
N LEU A 32 6.86 7.84 -1.62
CA LEU A 32 6.03 7.01 -0.75
C LEU A 32 6.41 5.53 -0.85
N LEU A 33 6.58 5.04 -2.08
CA LEU A 33 6.95 3.66 -2.36
C LEU A 33 8.33 3.33 -1.77
N GLN A 34 9.33 4.20 -1.96
CA GLN A 34 10.65 4.04 -1.34
C GLN A 34 10.56 4.01 0.19
N LYS A 35 9.72 4.86 0.79
CA LYS A 35 9.53 4.86 2.24
C LYS A 35 8.86 3.58 2.74
N LEU A 36 7.89 3.05 2.01
CA LEU A 36 7.23 1.80 2.33
C LEU A 36 8.18 0.60 2.24
N MET A 37 9.05 0.56 1.23
CA MET A 37 10.10 -0.47 1.13
C MET A 37 11.06 -0.40 2.34
N GLU A 38 11.43 0.80 2.78
CA GLU A 38 12.26 0.98 3.97
C GLU A 38 11.57 0.42 5.23
N LEU A 39 10.31 0.80 5.46
CA LEU A 39 9.53 0.37 6.62
C LEU A 39 9.22 -1.13 6.59
N GLU A 40 8.98 -1.70 5.40
CA GLU A 40 8.82 -3.14 5.23
C GLU A 40 10.10 -3.89 5.60
N ARG A 41 11.26 -3.43 5.09
CA ARG A 41 12.56 -4.02 5.41
C ARG A 41 12.92 -3.91 6.90
N GLN A 42 12.50 -2.85 7.57
CA GLN A 42 12.66 -2.67 9.01
C GLN A 42 11.68 -3.54 9.83
N GLY A 43 10.63 -4.06 9.20
CA GLY A 43 9.57 -4.84 9.86
C GLY A 43 8.50 -3.99 10.54
N ASP A 44 8.51 -2.67 10.36
CA ASP A 44 7.51 -1.76 10.92
C ASP A 44 6.17 -1.83 10.16
N MET A 45 6.27 -2.12 8.87
CA MET A 45 5.12 -2.40 8.01
C MET A 45 5.28 -3.76 7.34
N GLU A 46 4.18 -4.29 6.83
CA GLU A 46 4.19 -5.49 6.01
C GLU A 46 3.29 -5.30 4.79
N LEU A 47 3.69 -5.90 3.66
CA LEU A 47 2.79 -6.11 2.54
C LEU A 47 1.72 -7.12 2.95
N TYR A 48 0.52 -6.61 3.27
CA TYR A 48 -0.62 -7.43 3.65
C TYR A 48 -1.20 -8.14 2.42
N ALA A 49 -1.46 -7.40 1.35
CA ALA A 49 -1.92 -7.94 0.08
C ALA A 49 -1.49 -7.01 -1.06
N GLY A 50 -1.07 -7.55 -2.20
CA GLY A 50 -0.69 -6.72 -3.34
C GLY A 50 -0.57 -7.50 -4.64
N ASP A 51 -0.37 -6.72 -5.70
CA ASP A 51 -0.18 -7.25 -7.05
C ASP A 51 1.22 -7.85 -7.25
N CYS A 52 2.24 -7.26 -6.63
CA CYS A 52 3.63 -7.71 -6.64
C CYS A 52 4.33 -7.36 -5.32
N PRO A 53 5.57 -7.82 -5.08
CA PRO A 53 6.46 -7.21 -4.09
C PRO A 53 6.65 -5.71 -4.37
N LEU A 54 6.88 -4.90 -3.33
CA LEU A 54 7.06 -3.45 -3.50
C LEU A 54 8.24 -3.14 -4.44
N GLU A 55 9.35 -3.85 -4.31
CA GLU A 55 10.57 -3.70 -5.12
C GLU A 55 10.33 -3.91 -6.63
N ASP A 56 9.33 -4.73 -6.99
CA ASP A 56 9.02 -5.04 -8.39
C ASP A 56 8.07 -4.03 -9.05
N THR A 57 7.50 -3.09 -8.29
CA THR A 57 6.45 -2.16 -8.75
C THR A 57 6.85 -1.41 -10.03
N SER A 58 8.08 -0.90 -10.11
CA SER A 58 8.54 -0.16 -11.30
C SER A 58 8.59 -1.07 -12.52
N ALA A 59 9.19 -2.26 -12.40
CA ALA A 59 9.30 -3.20 -13.50
C ALA A 59 7.92 -3.67 -14.00
N VAL A 60 6.97 -3.86 -13.09
CA VAL A 60 5.58 -4.22 -13.43
C VAL A 60 4.86 -3.07 -14.15
N LEU A 61 5.03 -1.83 -13.70
CA LEU A 61 4.46 -0.65 -14.38
C LEU A 61 5.07 -0.47 -15.77
N ASP A 62 6.39 -0.59 -15.91
CA ASP A 62 7.11 -0.44 -17.19
C ASP A 62 6.75 -1.53 -18.20
N ALA A 63 6.38 -2.72 -17.73
CA ALA A 63 5.94 -3.81 -18.60
C ALA A 63 4.54 -3.58 -19.19
N GLU A 64 3.75 -2.67 -18.62
CA GLU A 64 2.38 -2.29 -19.04
C GLU A 64 1.41 -3.49 -19.26
N GLN A 65 1.69 -4.65 -18.66
CA GLN A 65 0.84 -5.85 -18.78
C GLN A 65 -0.48 -5.68 -18.02
N HIS A 66 -0.46 -4.86 -16.96
CA HIS A 66 -1.61 -4.47 -16.18
C HIS A 66 -1.67 -2.96 -16.07
N TYR A 67 -2.88 -2.38 -16.19
CA TYR A 67 -3.06 -0.93 -16.13
C TYR A 67 -2.75 -0.33 -14.76
N THR A 68 -2.87 -1.12 -13.69
CA THR A 68 -2.73 -0.67 -12.31
C THR A 68 -1.85 -1.63 -11.52
N VAL A 69 -1.07 -1.09 -10.59
CA VAL A 69 -0.35 -1.85 -9.56
C VAL A 69 -0.78 -1.34 -8.20
N CYS A 70 -1.31 -2.24 -7.37
CA CYS A 70 -1.94 -1.93 -6.09
C CYS A 70 -1.33 -2.75 -4.94
N HIS A 71 -1.23 -2.12 -3.78
CA HIS A 71 -0.74 -2.71 -2.54
C HIS A 71 -1.60 -2.26 -1.35
N TYR A 72 -1.72 -3.16 -0.38
CA TYR A 72 -2.26 -2.95 0.94
C TYR A 72 -1.14 -3.16 1.94
N MET A 73 -0.75 -2.09 2.63
CA MET A 73 0.32 -2.08 3.61
C MET A 73 -0.27 -2.05 5.00
N GLN A 74 0.12 -3.00 5.86
CA GLN A 74 -0.31 -3.05 7.25
C GLN A 74 0.81 -2.58 8.17
N CYS A 75 0.49 -1.69 9.12
CA CYS A 75 1.40 -1.39 10.21
C CYS A 75 1.40 -2.54 11.21
N ARG A 76 2.57 -3.11 11.52
CA ARG A 76 2.67 -4.24 12.47
C ARG A 76 2.35 -3.85 13.90
N SER A 77 2.59 -2.59 14.28
CA SER A 77 2.41 -2.13 15.66
C SER A 77 0.96 -1.89 16.06
N CYS A 78 0.12 -1.40 15.14
CA CYS A 78 -1.25 -0.97 15.44
C CYS A 78 -2.32 -1.59 14.54
N GLY A 79 -1.91 -2.31 13.49
CA GLY A 79 -2.80 -3.01 12.56
C GLY A 79 -3.45 -2.12 11.49
N THR A 80 -3.20 -0.81 11.50
CA THR A 80 -3.73 0.12 10.48
C THR A 80 -3.31 -0.30 9.09
N LEU A 81 -4.27 -0.28 8.16
CA LEU A 81 -4.07 -0.61 6.76
C LEU A 81 -4.07 0.64 5.89
N TYR A 82 -3.20 0.64 4.89
CA TYR A 82 -3.12 1.67 3.87
C TYR A 82 -3.18 1.07 2.48
N PHE A 83 -3.91 1.72 1.58
CA PHE A 83 -3.95 1.40 0.16
C PHE A 83 -3.02 2.32 -0.60
N VAL A 84 -2.21 1.75 -1.47
CA VAL A 84 -1.26 2.44 -2.36
C VAL A 84 -1.46 1.86 -3.76
N GLY A 85 -1.80 2.69 -4.74
CA GLY A 85 -2.00 2.24 -6.10
C GLY A 85 -1.52 3.24 -7.13
N ALA A 86 -0.89 2.77 -8.20
CA ALA A 86 -0.59 3.55 -9.39
C ALA A 86 -1.32 2.98 -10.59
N CYS A 87 -1.70 3.86 -11.52
CA CYS A 87 -2.30 3.49 -12.80
C CYS A 87 -1.49 4.15 -13.90
N ILE A 88 -0.95 3.40 -14.87
CA ILE A 88 -0.07 3.94 -15.93
C ILE A 88 -0.70 5.10 -16.73
N ARG A 89 -2.03 5.27 -16.67
CA ARG A 89 -2.80 6.36 -17.33
C ARG A 89 -3.48 7.33 -16.37
N GLY A 90 -3.33 7.15 -15.06
CA GLY A 90 -4.07 7.89 -14.05
C GLY A 90 -3.18 8.40 -12.93
N THR A 91 -3.80 9.12 -12.00
CA THR A 91 -3.10 9.64 -10.82
C THR A 91 -2.97 8.55 -9.77
N PRO A 92 -1.77 8.34 -9.21
CA PRO A 92 -1.61 7.44 -8.07
C PRO A 92 -2.48 7.85 -6.87
N VAL A 93 -2.87 6.84 -6.10
CA VAL A 93 -3.76 6.96 -4.95
C VAL A 93 -3.08 6.42 -3.71
N PHE A 94 -3.17 7.19 -2.63
CA PHE A 94 -2.74 6.77 -1.30
C PHE A 94 -3.82 7.14 -0.27
N ARG A 95 -4.26 6.16 0.51
CA ARG A 95 -5.26 6.38 1.56
C ARG A 95 -5.18 5.36 2.68
N GLN A 96 -5.68 5.72 3.85
CA GLN A 96 -5.97 4.74 4.89
C GLN A 96 -7.19 3.89 4.50
N VAL A 97 -7.19 2.62 4.90
CA VAL A 97 -8.30 1.68 4.71
C VAL A 97 -9.05 1.55 6.03
N GLU A 98 -10.34 1.89 6.02
CA GLU A 98 -11.19 1.81 7.21
C GLU A 98 -11.65 0.37 7.49
N ASP A 99 -12.03 -0.38 6.44
CA ASP A 99 -12.51 -1.75 6.55
C ASP A 99 -12.05 -2.59 5.36
N ILE A 100 -11.08 -3.47 5.61
CA ILE A 100 -10.50 -4.35 4.59
C ILE A 100 -11.51 -5.29 3.95
N ARG A 101 -12.60 -5.62 4.65
CA ARG A 101 -13.66 -6.51 4.12
C ARG A 101 -14.42 -5.86 2.97
N LYS A 102 -14.38 -4.54 2.85
CA LYS A 102 -15.01 -3.77 1.77
C LYS A 102 -14.13 -3.60 0.54
N GLU A 103 -12.84 -3.92 0.63
CA GLU A 103 -11.86 -3.68 -0.45
C GLU A 103 -11.91 -4.70 -1.59
N ASN A 104 -12.68 -5.78 -1.44
CA ASN A 104 -12.84 -6.87 -2.41
C ASN A 104 -11.52 -7.26 -3.12
N LEU A 105 -10.54 -7.69 -2.31
CA LEU A 105 -9.18 -7.99 -2.77
C LEU A 105 -9.13 -8.99 -3.95
N GLY A 106 -10.09 -9.90 -4.03
CA GLY A 106 -10.15 -10.93 -5.08
C GLY A 106 -10.33 -10.35 -6.49
N THR A 107 -11.06 -9.24 -6.61
CA THR A 107 -11.27 -8.53 -7.89
C THR A 107 -10.35 -7.34 -8.06
N ARG A 108 -9.91 -6.74 -6.95
CA ARG A 108 -9.12 -5.50 -6.96
C ARG A 108 -7.64 -5.72 -7.24
N LEU A 109 -7.12 -6.86 -6.80
CA LEU A 109 -5.74 -7.27 -7.05
C LEU A 109 -5.75 -8.37 -8.11
N TRP A 110 -4.92 -8.21 -9.13
CA TRP A 110 -4.64 -9.27 -10.10
C TRP A 110 -3.53 -10.18 -9.59
N GLY A 111 -2.63 -9.69 -8.75
CA GLY A 111 -1.62 -10.49 -8.08
C GLY A 111 -2.09 -11.08 -6.74
N ARG A 112 -1.20 -11.85 -6.13
CA ARG A 112 -1.45 -12.60 -4.88
C ARG A 112 -0.23 -12.54 -3.95
N CYS A 113 0.39 -11.37 -3.84
CA CYS A 113 1.55 -11.13 -2.98
C CYS A 113 1.12 -10.64 -1.59
N GLY A 114 1.90 -10.96 -0.56
CA GLY A 114 1.65 -10.49 0.82
C GLY A 114 1.10 -11.54 1.78
N THR A 115 1.09 -11.19 3.06
CA THR A 115 0.82 -12.11 4.18
C THR A 115 -0.61 -12.65 4.19
N TYR A 116 -1.59 -11.91 3.66
CA TYR A 116 -2.98 -12.37 3.51
C TYR A 116 -3.11 -13.66 2.68
N TYR A 117 -2.28 -13.83 1.64
CA TYR A 117 -2.33 -14.99 0.77
C TYR A 117 -1.51 -16.17 1.30
N LEU A 118 -0.54 -15.91 2.19
CA LEU A 118 0.22 -16.96 2.87
C LEU A 118 -0.60 -17.66 3.94
N GLN A 119 -1.51 -16.95 4.61
CA GLN A 119 -2.37 -17.47 5.67
C GLN A 119 -3.54 -18.35 5.17
N LYS A 120 -3.78 -18.44 3.86
CA LYS A 120 -4.87 -19.24 3.26
C LYS A 120 -4.44 -20.62 2.75
N LYS A 121 -3.25 -21.09 3.15
CA LYS A 121 -2.70 -22.39 2.71
C LYS A 121 -3.08 -23.58 3.60
N ASP A 122 -4.01 -23.41 4.54
CA ASP A 122 -4.56 -24.50 5.36
C ASP A 122 -5.88 -25.05 4.81
#